data_AF-A0A2M8Q835-F1
#
_entry.id   AF-A0A2M8Q835-F1
#
_cell.length_a   1.000
_cell.length_b   1.000
_cell.length_c   1.000
_cell.angle_alpha   90.00
_cell.angle_beta   90.00
_cell.angle_gamma   90.00
#
_symmetry.space_group_name_H-M   'P 1'
#
loop_
_entity.id
_entity.type
_entity.pdbx_description
1 polymer ?
#
loop_
_entity_poly.entity_id
_entity_poly.type
_entity_poly.pdbx_seq_one_letter_code
_entity_poly.pdbx_strand_id
1 'polypeptide(L)'
;NLAIILAAAALAPAYGVYGLAAGVVLGALAHLLVQLPMLLRKGWRPQPTLSLRDSGVRKVALLMGPRVLGLFFVQLHFLVNTILASGLGAGALSALNYAWLLMLLPQGVIAQGVATVVFPTFSAQSAAGQIDAFRRTFERALRVVIFLVTPAAAFLFVLRQPIIALLLERGAFDVHSTRLVAYG
;
A
#
# COMPACT_ATOMS: atom_id res chain seq x y z
N ASN A 1 -0.54 3.90 13.27
CA ASN A 1 0.51 4.57 12.46
C ASN A 1 1.20 5.70 13.20
N LEU A 2 0.52 6.75 13.68
CA LEU A 2 1.18 7.83 14.47
C LEU A 2 1.98 7.31 15.68
N ALA A 3 1.43 6.36 16.45
CA ALA A 3 2.14 5.74 17.57
C ALA A 3 3.42 4.98 17.15
N ILE A 4 3.40 4.31 16.00
CA ILE A 4 4.55 3.59 15.44
C ILE A 4 5.62 4.59 14.97
N ILE A 5 5.21 5.67 14.31
CA ILE A 5 6.11 6.72 13.81
C ILE A 5 6.77 7.46 14.99
N LEU A 6 6.00 7.84 16.01
CA LEU A 6 6.52 8.51 17.21
C LEU A 6 7.47 7.61 18.01
N ALA A 7 7.12 6.33 18.18
CA ALA A 7 7.98 5.38 18.89
C ALA A 7 9.26 5.10 18.09
N ALA A 8 9.17 4.92 16.76
CA ALA A 8 10.33 4.78 15.90
C ALA A 8 11.23 6.03 15.94
N ALA A 9 10.65 7.23 15.84
CA ALA A 9 11.40 8.50 15.86
C ALA A 9 12.06 8.78 17.21
N ALA A 10 11.47 8.36 18.33
CA ALA A 10 12.04 8.56 19.66
C ALA A 10 13.13 7.53 20.00
N LEU A 11 12.97 6.26 19.58
CA LEU A 11 13.91 5.18 19.93
C LEU A 11 15.04 4.96 18.91
N ALA A 12 14.83 5.26 17.63
CA ALA A 12 15.86 5.08 16.58
C ALA A 12 17.14 5.93 16.79
N PRO A 13 17.09 7.19 17.24
CA PRO A 13 18.30 8.00 17.45
C PRO A 13 19.22 7.46 18.55
N ALA A 14 18.65 6.80 19.56
CA ALA A 14 19.39 6.29 20.71
C ALA A 14 19.90 4.84 20.51
N TYR A 15 19.17 4.01 19.77
CA TYR A 15 19.44 2.57 19.67
C TYR A 15 19.56 2.04 18.23
N GLY A 16 19.61 2.92 17.23
CA GLY A 16 19.72 2.54 15.82
C GLY A 16 18.62 1.56 15.38
N VAL A 17 19.00 0.47 14.73
CA VAL A 17 18.08 -0.55 14.19
C VAL A 17 17.25 -1.22 15.30
N TYR A 18 17.83 -1.45 16.48
CA TYR A 18 17.09 -2.03 17.62
C TYR A 18 16.01 -1.07 18.14
N GLY A 19 16.28 0.24 18.08
CA GLY A 19 15.31 1.28 18.42
C GLY A 19 14.11 1.31 17.48
N LEU A 20 14.34 1.10 16.18
CA LEU A 20 13.26 0.93 15.20
C LEU A 20 12.41 -0.30 15.49
N ALA A 21 13.04 -1.46 15.76
CA ALA A 21 12.32 -2.69 16.08
C ALA A 21 11.47 -2.55 17.35
N ALA A 22 12.04 -1.99 18.43
CA ALA A 22 11.31 -1.70 19.67
C ALA A 22 10.18 -0.69 19.45
N GLY A 23 10.42 0.35 18.64
CA GLY A 23 9.40 1.35 18.29
C GLY A 23 8.20 0.75 17.56
N VAL A 24 8.42 -0.21 16.65
CA VAL A 24 7.34 -0.92 15.96
C VAL A 24 6.51 -1.75 16.94
N VAL A 25 7.16 -2.51 17.84
CA VAL A 25 6.46 -3.33 18.85
C VAL A 25 5.64 -2.47 19.80
N LEU A 26 6.24 -1.41 20.36
CA LEU A 26 5.56 -0.49 21.27
C LEU A 26 4.42 0.25 20.58
N GLY A 27 4.62 0.69 19.34
CA GLY A 27 3.58 1.33 18.54
C GLY A 27 2.41 0.40 18.23
N ALA A 28 2.68 -0.88 17.97
CA ALA A 28 1.64 -1.89 17.77
C ALA A 28 0.86 -2.18 19.06
N LEU A 29 1.55 -2.28 20.20
CA LEU A 29 0.92 -2.43 21.51
C LEU A 29 0.02 -1.24 21.85
N ALA A 30 0.52 -0.01 21.67
CA ALA A 30 -0.28 1.20 21.89
C ALA A 30 -1.50 1.24 20.98
N HIS A 31 -1.35 0.82 19.70
CA HIS A 31 -2.47 0.74 18.76
C HIS A 31 -3.55 -0.25 19.22
N LEU A 32 -3.16 -1.40 19.77
CA LEU A 32 -4.08 -2.38 20.35
C LEU A 32 -4.78 -1.83 21.60
N LEU A 33 -4.01 -1.21 22.51
CA LEU A 33 -4.53 -0.67 23.77
C LEU A 33 -5.52 0.48 23.57
N VAL A 34 -5.41 1.25 22.49
CA VAL A 34 -6.41 2.28 22.15
C VAL A 34 -7.71 1.68 21.61
N GLN A 35 -7.64 0.56 20.90
CA GLN A 35 -8.83 -0.10 20.33
C GLN A 35 -9.59 -0.95 21.36
N LEU A 36 -8.88 -1.56 22.30
CA LEU A 36 -9.44 -2.52 23.26
C LEU A 36 -10.58 -1.93 24.13
N PRO A 37 -10.50 -0.71 24.68
CA PRO A 37 -11.59 -0.12 25.48
C PRO A 37 -12.88 0.04 24.67
N MET A 38 -12.77 0.37 23.38
CA MET A 38 -13.93 0.56 22.51
C MET A 38 -14.62 -0.78 22.20
N LEU A 39 -13.84 -1.85 22.02
CA LEU A 39 -14.35 -3.21 21.85
C LEU A 39 -15.06 -3.70 23.11
N LEU A 40 -14.45 -3.51 24.29
CA LEU A 40 -15.02 -3.89 25.58
C LEU A 40 -16.32 -3.13 25.88
N ARG A 41 -16.38 -1.82 25.57
CA ARG A 41 -17.60 -1.01 25.68
C ARG A 41 -18.74 -1.49 24.79
N LYS A 42 -18.43 -2.12 23.65
CA LYS A 42 -19.42 -2.72 22.74
C LYS A 42 -19.82 -4.15 23.14
N GLY A 43 -19.41 -4.62 24.32
CA GLY A 43 -19.79 -5.93 24.85
C GLY A 43 -19.00 -7.10 24.29
N TRP A 44 -17.91 -6.84 23.54
CA TRP A 44 -17.03 -7.92 23.08
C TRP A 44 -16.34 -8.57 24.27
N ARG A 45 -16.47 -9.90 24.39
CA ARG A 45 -15.79 -10.71 25.40
C ARG A 45 -14.85 -11.68 24.68
N PRO A 46 -13.53 -11.57 24.85
CA PRO A 46 -12.60 -12.51 24.23
C PRO A 46 -12.83 -13.91 24.82
N GLN A 47 -13.34 -14.82 24.00
CA GLN A 47 -13.42 -16.24 24.33
C GLN A 47 -12.38 -16.97 23.47
N PRO A 48 -11.27 -17.45 24.06
CA PRO A 48 -10.28 -18.23 23.32
C PRO A 48 -10.84 -19.64 23.07
N THR A 49 -11.65 -19.79 22.01
CA THR A 49 -12.16 -21.08 21.54
C THR A 49 -11.67 -21.32 20.11
N LEU A 50 -11.07 -22.49 19.87
CA LEU A 50 -10.55 -22.88 18.56
C LEU A 50 -11.52 -23.87 17.90
N SER A 51 -12.64 -23.36 17.39
CA SER A 51 -13.65 -24.20 16.71
C SER A 51 -13.49 -24.15 15.19
N LEU A 52 -12.61 -24.99 14.65
CA LEU A 52 -12.37 -25.09 13.19
C LEU A 52 -13.59 -25.63 12.41
N ARG A 53 -14.55 -26.22 13.12
CA ARG A 53 -15.82 -26.73 12.55
C ARG A 53 -16.94 -25.68 12.54
N ASP A 54 -16.70 -24.51 13.10
CA ASP A 54 -17.68 -23.43 13.11
C ASP A 54 -17.98 -22.91 11.69
N SER A 55 -19.26 -22.73 11.40
CA SER A 55 -19.73 -22.28 10.08
C SER A 55 -19.22 -20.87 9.72
N GLY A 56 -19.06 -20.00 10.71
CA GLY A 56 -18.48 -18.67 10.58
C GLY A 56 -16.99 -18.73 10.26
N VAL A 57 -16.22 -19.57 10.97
CA VAL A 57 -14.79 -19.80 10.67
C VAL A 57 -14.59 -20.30 9.25
N ARG A 58 -15.41 -21.27 8.80
CA ARG A 58 -15.35 -21.78 7.42
C ARG A 58 -15.70 -20.71 6.39
N LYS A 59 -16.70 -19.86 6.66
CA LYS A 59 -17.08 -18.76 5.77
C LYS A 59 -15.96 -17.72 5.66
N VAL A 60 -15.33 -17.35 6.77
CA VAL A 60 -14.16 -16.46 6.79
C VAL A 60 -13.01 -17.09 6.00
N ALA A 61 -12.69 -18.37 6.23
CA ALA A 61 -11.63 -19.06 5.49
C ALA A 61 -11.89 -19.09 3.96
N LEU A 62 -13.14 -19.34 3.55
CA LEU A 62 -13.55 -19.32 2.14
C LEU A 62 -13.37 -17.93 1.51
N LEU A 63 -13.74 -16.86 2.22
CA LEU A 63 -13.55 -15.48 1.76
C LEU A 63 -12.07 -15.04 1.78
N MET A 64 -11.29 -15.59 2.72
CA MET A 64 -9.85 -15.35 2.79
C MET A 64 -9.09 -16.03 1.67
N GLY A 65 -9.52 -17.20 1.18
CA GLY A 65 -8.85 -17.92 0.10
C GLY A 65 -8.53 -17.06 -1.14
N PRO A 66 -9.52 -16.42 -1.78
CA PRO A 66 -9.31 -15.51 -2.90
C PRO A 66 -8.41 -14.33 -2.55
N ARG A 67 -8.53 -13.78 -1.34
CA ARG A 67 -7.70 -12.67 -0.87
C ARG A 67 -6.24 -13.08 -0.70
N VAL A 68 -5.98 -14.25 -0.12
CA VAL A 68 -4.63 -14.79 0.06
C VAL A 68 -3.99 -15.10 -1.30
N LEU A 69 -4.74 -15.68 -2.23
CA LEU A 69 -4.26 -15.89 -3.60
C LEU A 69 -3.91 -14.56 -4.30
N GLY A 70 -4.76 -13.54 -4.17
CA GLY A 70 -4.46 -12.20 -4.69
C GLY A 70 -3.17 -11.60 -4.10
N LEU A 71 -3.00 -11.72 -2.78
CA LEU A 71 -1.78 -11.26 -2.10
C LEU A 71 -0.54 -12.07 -2.52
N PHE A 72 -0.70 -13.37 -2.75
CA PHE A 72 0.38 -14.23 -3.22
C PHE A 72 0.92 -13.75 -4.56
N PHE A 73 0.06 -13.40 -5.53
CA PHE A 73 0.52 -12.87 -6.82
C PHE A 73 1.27 -11.53 -6.67
N VAL A 74 0.83 -10.65 -5.77
CA VAL A 74 1.55 -9.41 -5.49
C VAL A 74 2.94 -9.69 -4.90
N GLN A 75 3.03 -10.60 -3.93
CA GLN A 75 4.32 -10.99 -3.34
C GLN A 75 5.24 -11.69 -4.35
N LEU A 76 4.68 -12.52 -5.22
CA LEU A 76 5.40 -13.19 -6.29
C LEU A 76 5.96 -12.17 -7.29
N HIS A 77 5.20 -11.13 -7.65
CA HIS A 77 5.69 -10.03 -8.48
C HIS A 77 6.92 -9.36 -7.86
N PHE A 78 6.89 -9.05 -6.57
CA PHE A 78 8.04 -8.47 -5.87
C PHE A 78 9.24 -9.42 -5.82
N LEU A 79 9.00 -10.72 -5.56
CA LEU A 79 10.07 -11.72 -5.53
C LEU A 79 10.74 -11.86 -6.90
N VAL A 80 9.95 -11.97 -7.97
CA VAL A 80 10.47 -12.06 -9.34
C VAL A 80 11.29 -10.81 -9.68
N ASN A 81 10.76 -9.62 -9.41
CA ASN A 81 11.49 -8.37 -9.63
C ASN A 81 12.79 -8.30 -8.83
N THR A 82 12.79 -8.82 -7.60
CA THR A 82 13.99 -8.85 -6.75
C THR A 82 15.06 -9.78 -7.32
N ILE A 83 14.66 -10.96 -7.80
CA ILE A 83 15.57 -11.93 -8.42
C ILE A 83 16.15 -11.38 -9.73
N LEU A 84 15.31 -10.73 -10.54
CA LEU A 84 15.78 -10.10 -11.78
C LEU A 84 16.75 -8.96 -11.48
N ALA A 85 16.38 -8.06 -10.55
CA ALA A 85 17.19 -6.89 -10.22
C ALA A 85 18.50 -7.23 -9.50
N SER A 86 18.55 -8.31 -8.71
CA SER A 86 19.79 -8.73 -8.04
C SER A 86 20.87 -9.20 -9.02
N GLY A 87 20.47 -9.65 -10.22
CA GLY A 87 21.38 -10.00 -11.32
C GLY A 87 21.88 -8.81 -12.16
N LEU A 88 21.30 -7.61 -12.00
CA LEU A 88 21.59 -6.44 -12.84
C LEU A 88 22.73 -5.54 -12.31
N GLY A 89 23.35 -5.91 -11.20
CA GLY A 89 24.46 -5.17 -10.58
C GLY A 89 24.05 -4.38 -9.33
N ALA A 90 25.04 -3.78 -8.66
CA ALA A 90 24.83 -3.05 -7.42
C ALA A 90 23.90 -1.85 -7.64
N GLY A 91 22.89 -1.69 -6.77
CA GLY A 91 21.96 -0.56 -6.77
C GLY A 91 20.70 -0.71 -7.62
N ALA A 92 20.60 -1.71 -8.51
CA ALA A 92 19.42 -1.93 -9.36
C ALA A 92 18.15 -2.23 -8.55
N LEU A 93 18.24 -3.07 -7.51
CA LEU A 93 17.11 -3.36 -6.63
C LEU A 93 16.63 -2.11 -5.89
N SER A 94 17.55 -1.29 -5.39
CA SER A 94 17.23 -0.04 -4.72
C SER A 94 16.58 0.95 -5.68
N ALA A 95 17.11 1.06 -6.90
CA ALA A 95 16.55 1.91 -7.94
C ALA A 95 15.11 1.52 -8.29
N LEU A 96 14.84 0.23 -8.48
CA LEU A 96 13.50 -0.28 -8.76
C LEU A 96 12.53 0.00 -7.60
N ASN A 97 12.98 -0.14 -6.36
CA ASN A 97 12.16 0.16 -5.18
C ASN A 97 11.83 1.66 -5.07
N TYR A 98 12.78 2.54 -5.40
CA TYR A 98 12.54 3.99 -5.45
C TYR A 98 11.61 4.40 -6.59
N ALA A 99 11.78 3.82 -7.78
CA ALA A 99 10.87 4.05 -8.90
C ALA A 99 9.43 3.62 -8.55
N TRP A 100 9.28 2.48 -7.86
CA TRP A 100 7.98 2.02 -7.35
C TRP A 100 7.35 3.04 -6.39
N LEU A 101 8.13 3.61 -5.47
CA LEU A 101 7.64 4.66 -4.55
C LEU A 101 7.12 5.88 -5.29
N LEU A 102 7.81 6.33 -6.36
CA LEU A 102 7.33 7.44 -7.17
C LEU A 102 6.02 7.09 -7.89
N MET A 103 5.87 5.86 -8.38
CA MET A 103 4.64 5.39 -9.03
C MET A 103 3.44 5.32 -8.08
N LEU A 104 3.67 5.10 -6.78
CA LEU A 104 2.61 5.09 -5.78
C LEU A 104 1.95 6.46 -5.58
N LEU A 105 2.63 7.57 -5.88
CA LEU A 105 2.09 8.93 -5.73
C LEU A 105 0.84 9.16 -6.62
N PRO A 106 0.90 9.03 -7.96
CA PRO A 106 -0.27 9.17 -8.80
C PRO A 106 -1.28 8.05 -8.55
N GLN A 107 -0.84 6.82 -8.27
CA GLN A 107 -1.73 5.70 -8.02
C GLN A 107 -2.60 5.93 -6.76
N GLY A 108 -2.01 6.39 -5.67
CA GLY A 108 -2.72 6.67 -4.43
C GLY A 108 -3.69 7.84 -4.57
N VAL A 109 -3.25 8.94 -5.18
CA VAL A 109 -4.10 10.14 -5.28
C VAL A 109 -5.23 9.97 -6.29
N ILE A 110 -4.92 9.44 -7.48
CA ILE A 110 -5.87 9.37 -8.59
C ILE A 110 -6.68 8.07 -8.51
N ALA A 111 -6.01 6.92 -8.55
CA ALA A 111 -6.72 5.64 -8.69
C ALA A 111 -7.44 5.24 -7.39
N GLN A 112 -6.78 5.32 -6.23
CA GLN A 112 -7.47 5.03 -4.96
C GLN A 112 -8.51 6.10 -4.64
N GLY A 113 -8.21 7.38 -4.84
CA GLY A 113 -9.17 8.46 -4.62
C GLY A 113 -10.47 8.28 -5.41
N VAL A 114 -10.36 8.04 -6.72
CA VAL A 114 -11.53 7.77 -7.57
C VAL A 114 -12.24 6.49 -7.12
N ALA A 115 -11.51 5.41 -6.84
CA ALA A 115 -12.11 4.16 -6.39
C ALA A 115 -12.91 4.34 -5.08
N THR A 116 -12.37 5.05 -4.09
CA THR A 116 -13.05 5.31 -2.81
C THR A 116 -14.35 6.11 -3.00
N VAL A 117 -14.35 7.08 -3.91
CA VAL A 117 -15.54 7.91 -4.19
C VAL A 117 -16.60 7.12 -4.97
N VAL A 118 -16.18 6.28 -5.91
CA VAL A 118 -17.11 5.58 -6.81
C VAL A 118 -17.66 4.28 -6.17
N PHE A 119 -16.92 3.67 -5.24
CA PHE A 119 -17.28 2.38 -4.65
C PHE A 119 -18.67 2.32 -3.97
N PRO A 120 -19.10 3.34 -3.19
CA PRO A 120 -20.45 3.36 -2.62
C PRO A 120 -21.54 3.38 -3.71
N THR A 121 -21.31 4.13 -4.79
CA THR A 121 -22.23 4.23 -5.94
C THR A 121 -22.36 2.88 -6.65
N PHE A 122 -21.25 2.18 -6.87
CA PHE A 122 -21.25 0.83 -7.43
C PHE A 122 -22.03 -0.16 -6.57
N SER A 123 -21.83 -0.11 -5.25
CA SER A 123 -22.52 -0.98 -4.31
C SER A 123 -24.03 -0.75 -4.33
N ALA A 124 -24.47 0.51 -4.35
CA ALA A 124 -25.88 0.87 -4.43
C ALA A 124 -26.52 0.46 -5.76
N GLN A 125 -25.87 0.74 -6.90
CA GLN A 125 -26.39 0.40 -8.23
C GLN A 125 -26.45 -1.11 -8.46
N SER A 126 -25.44 -1.85 -7.98
CA SER A 126 -25.43 -3.32 -8.06
C SER A 126 -26.51 -3.95 -7.19
N ALA A 127 -26.71 -3.44 -5.96
CA ALA A 127 -27.76 -3.94 -5.07
C ALA A 127 -29.17 -3.66 -5.62
N ALA A 128 -29.36 -2.55 -6.34
CA ALA A 128 -30.60 -2.17 -6.98
C ALA A 128 -30.83 -2.86 -8.36
N GLY A 129 -29.91 -3.70 -8.82
CA GLY A 129 -30.01 -4.36 -10.13
C GLY A 129 -29.90 -3.41 -11.34
N GLN A 130 -29.41 -2.19 -11.15
CA GLN A 130 -29.35 -1.15 -12.18
C GLN A 130 -28.08 -1.27 -13.06
N ILE A 131 -27.99 -2.35 -13.83
CA ILE A 131 -26.79 -2.69 -14.61
C ILE A 131 -26.37 -1.59 -15.61
N ASP A 132 -27.33 -0.94 -16.28
CA ASP A 132 -27.01 0.15 -17.22
C ASP A 132 -26.43 1.38 -16.52
N ALA A 133 -26.95 1.72 -15.34
CA ALA A 133 -26.43 2.83 -14.54
C ALA A 133 -25.04 2.50 -14.00
N PHE A 134 -24.82 1.26 -13.56
CA PHE A 134 -23.51 0.75 -13.17
C PHE A 134 -22.50 0.89 -14.31
N ARG A 135 -22.84 0.40 -15.51
CA ARG A 135 -21.96 0.47 -16.69
C ARG A 135 -21.59 1.92 -17.03
N ARG A 136 -22.56 2.84 -17.06
CA ARG A 136 -22.29 4.26 -17.31
C ARG A 136 -21.37 4.88 -16.27
N THR A 137 -21.58 4.54 -15.00
CA THR A 137 -20.75 5.03 -13.89
C THR A 137 -19.33 4.48 -14.00
N PHE A 138 -19.19 3.20 -14.34
CA PHE A 138 -17.90 2.55 -14.56
C PHE A 138 -17.13 3.17 -15.74
N GLU A 139 -17.78 3.36 -16.88
CA GLU A 139 -17.16 3.98 -18.05
C GLU A 139 -16.71 5.42 -17.76
N ARG A 140 -17.50 6.19 -17.01
CA ARG A 140 -17.13 7.55 -16.59
C ARG A 140 -15.95 7.53 -15.61
N ALA A 141 -15.97 6.65 -14.62
CA ALA A 141 -14.86 6.51 -13.67
C ALA A 141 -13.56 6.14 -14.38
N LEU A 142 -13.62 5.17 -15.30
CA LEU A 142 -12.47 4.75 -16.09
C LEU A 142 -11.94 5.90 -16.97
N ARG A 143 -12.82 6.65 -17.62
CA ARG A 143 -12.44 7.80 -18.46
C ARG A 143 -11.76 8.90 -17.63
N VAL A 144 -12.24 9.18 -16.42
CA VAL A 144 -11.60 10.12 -15.49
C VAL A 144 -10.23 9.63 -15.04
N VAL A 145 -10.11 8.34 -14.67
CA VAL A 145 -8.82 7.76 -14.27
C VAL A 145 -7.81 7.87 -15.41
N ILE A 146 -8.17 7.45 -16.63
CA ILE A 146 -7.28 7.54 -17.79
C ILE A 146 -6.90 9.00 -18.06
N PHE A 147 -7.88 9.90 -18.09
CA PHE A 147 -7.64 11.32 -18.33
C PHE A 147 -6.69 11.97 -17.33
N LEU A 148 -6.70 11.54 -16.06
CA LEU A 148 -5.80 12.06 -15.03
C LEU A 148 -4.44 11.34 -15.01
N VAL A 149 -4.42 10.03 -15.23
CA VAL A 149 -3.20 9.22 -15.19
C VAL A 149 -2.31 9.52 -16.40
N THR A 150 -2.87 9.72 -17.60
CA THR A 150 -2.07 10.01 -18.81
C THR A 150 -1.16 11.23 -18.67
N PRO A 151 -1.66 12.44 -18.31
CA PRO A 151 -0.79 13.60 -18.12
C PRO A 151 0.13 13.45 -16.90
N ALA A 152 -0.31 12.79 -15.81
CA ALA A 152 0.54 12.53 -14.65
C ALA A 152 1.73 11.63 -15.02
N ALA A 153 1.51 10.58 -15.81
CA ALA A 153 2.56 9.72 -16.33
C ALA A 153 3.51 10.47 -17.26
N ALA A 154 2.98 11.31 -18.16
CA ALA A 154 3.81 12.15 -19.03
C ALA A 154 4.68 13.13 -18.22
N PHE A 155 4.11 13.78 -17.20
CA PHE A 155 4.82 14.70 -16.31
C PHE A 155 5.94 13.99 -15.54
N LEU A 156 5.64 12.83 -14.94
CA LEU A 156 6.64 12.01 -14.24
C LEU A 156 7.73 11.52 -15.19
N PHE A 157 7.39 11.16 -16.43
CA PHE A 157 8.35 10.70 -17.42
C PHE A 157 9.28 11.81 -17.89
N VAL A 158 8.76 13.02 -18.14
CA VAL A 158 9.56 14.18 -18.57
C VAL A 158 10.42 14.70 -17.42
N LEU A 159 9.87 14.78 -16.22
CA LEU A 159 10.53 15.35 -15.04
C LEU A 159 11.15 14.32 -14.10
N ARG A 160 11.31 13.07 -14.55
CA ARG A 160 11.90 11.99 -13.74
C ARG A 160 13.19 12.39 -13.03
N GLN A 161 14.15 12.98 -13.75
CA GLN A 161 15.43 13.39 -13.18
C GLN A 161 15.29 14.46 -12.10
N PRO A 162 14.67 15.64 -12.37
CA PRO A 162 14.55 16.67 -11.35
C PRO A 162 13.69 16.24 -10.16
N ILE A 163 12.66 15.41 -10.37
CA ILE A 163 11.83 14.89 -9.28
C ILE A 163 12.62 13.93 -8.38
N ILE A 164 13.34 12.97 -8.98
CA ILE A 164 14.16 12.02 -8.24
C ILE A 164 15.27 12.75 -7.48
N ALA A 165 15.96 13.68 -8.15
CA ALA A 165 17.00 14.49 -7.52
C ALA A 165 16.45 15.27 -6.31
N LEU A 166 15.35 16.00 -6.49
CA LEU A 166 14.74 16.81 -5.43
C LEU A 166 14.28 15.97 -4.22
N LEU A 167 13.74 14.79 -4.48
CA LEU A 167 13.16 13.94 -3.43
C LEU A 167 14.19 13.07 -2.72
N LEU A 168 15.16 12.52 -3.47
CA LEU A 168 16.02 11.44 -2.99
C LEU A 168 17.51 11.80 -2.93
N GLU A 169 18.00 12.76 -3.72
CA GLU A 169 19.43 13.10 -3.77
C GLU A 169 19.88 13.84 -2.49
N ARG A 170 20.26 13.04 -1.49
CA ARG A 170 20.78 13.49 -0.19
C ARG A 170 21.78 12.46 0.35
N GLY A 171 22.88 12.94 0.92
CA GLY A 171 23.86 12.09 1.60
C GLY A 171 24.47 11.05 0.65
N ALA A 172 24.21 9.77 0.92
CA ALA A 172 24.74 8.66 0.11
C ALA A 172 24.00 8.44 -1.22
N PHE A 173 22.88 9.13 -1.47
CA PHE A 173 22.15 9.06 -2.73
C PHE A 173 22.62 10.21 -3.63
N ASP A 174 23.43 9.88 -4.63
CA ASP A 174 24.12 10.82 -5.51
C ASP A 174 23.50 10.89 -6.92
N VAL A 175 24.07 11.74 -7.79
CA VAL A 175 23.62 11.91 -9.18
C VAL A 175 23.65 10.59 -9.97
N HIS A 176 24.58 9.68 -9.65
CA HIS A 176 24.64 8.35 -10.27
C HIS A 176 23.42 7.50 -9.89
N SER A 177 23.07 7.50 -8.60
CA SER A 177 21.86 6.88 -8.07
C SER A 177 20.59 7.47 -8.72
N THR A 178 20.53 8.80 -8.86
CA THR A 178 19.41 9.49 -9.55
C THR A 178 19.23 8.99 -11.00
N ARG A 179 20.32 8.82 -11.76
CA ARG A 179 20.24 8.31 -13.14
C ARG A 179 19.81 6.85 -13.20
N LEU A 180 20.31 6.01 -12.29
CA LEU A 180 19.88 4.61 -12.20
C LEU A 180 18.38 4.51 -11.94
N VAL A 181 17.79 5.36 -11.10
CA VAL A 181 16.33 5.36 -10.84
C VAL A 181 15.54 5.97 -12.00
N ALA A 182 16.08 6.98 -12.68
CA ALA A 182 15.37 7.67 -13.77
C ALA A 182 15.26 6.84 -15.06
N TYR A 183 16.23 5.95 -15.30
CA TYR A 183 16.36 5.22 -16.56
C TYR A 183 16.39 3.70 -16.43
N GLY A 184 16.56 3.17 -15.21
CA GLY A 184 16.51 1.74 -14.91
C GLY A 184 15.10 1.19 -14.73
#